data_AF-A0A2D7XZ37-F1
#
_entry.id   AF-A0A2D7XZ37-F1
#
_cell.length_a   1.000
_cell.length_b   1.000
_cell.length_c   1.000
_cell.angle_alpha   90.00
_cell.angle_beta   90.00
_cell.angle_gamma   90.00
#
_symmetry.space_group_name_H-M   'P 1'
#
loop_
_entity.id
_entity.type
_entity.pdbx_description
1 polymer ?
#
loop_
_entity_poly.entity_id
_entity_poly.type
_entity_poly.pdbx_seq_one_letter_code
_entity_poly.pdbx_strand_id
1 'polypeptide(L)' 'ARSLRASGSNGVVYPSVRDPGGSCLAAFWPDAIGIPVQGPHLAFHFDGAAIDLVRDETDQTVYRVAH' A
#
# COMPACT_ATOMS: atom_id res chain seq x y z
N ALA A 1 14.45 -12.52 -9.63
CA ALA A 1 14.20 -12.70 -8.18
C ALA A 1 14.97 -13.89 -7.57
N ARG A 2 14.87 -15.12 -8.12
CA ARG A 2 15.55 -16.31 -7.54
C ARG A 2 17.07 -16.14 -7.36
N SER A 3 17.77 -15.62 -8.38
CA SER A 3 19.21 -15.34 -8.31
C SER A 3 19.54 -14.27 -7.26
N LEU A 4 18.79 -13.17 -7.21
CA LEU A 4 18.97 -12.09 -6.22
C LEU A 4 18.78 -12.59 -4.79
N ARG A 5 17.77 -13.42 -4.56
CA ARG A 5 17.57 -14.05 -3.24
C ARG A 5 18.72 -15.00 -2.91
N ALA A 6 19.15 -15.82 -3.87
CA ALA A 6 20.28 -16.75 -3.69
C ALA A 6 21.61 -16.03 -3.46
N SER A 7 21.80 -14.82 -4.01
CA SER A 7 22.98 -13.98 -3.80
C SER A 7 22.89 -13.11 -2.54
N GLY A 8 21.89 -13.33 -1.67
CA GLY A 8 21.76 -12.61 -0.40
C GLY A 8 21.20 -11.19 -0.48
N SER A 9 20.52 -10.82 -1.57
CA SER A 9 19.83 -9.53 -1.64
C SER A 9 18.66 -9.46 -0.64
N ASN A 10 18.28 -8.25 -0.24
CA ASN A 10 17.15 -8.01 0.67
C ASN A 10 15.79 -8.05 -0.02
N GLY A 11 15.73 -7.90 -1.35
CA GLY A 11 14.46 -7.81 -2.06
C GLY A 11 14.59 -7.28 -3.49
N VAL A 12 13.47 -6.83 -4.04
CA VAL A 12 13.39 -6.16 -5.35
C VAL A 12 12.50 -4.93 -5.27
N VAL A 13 12.89 -3.87 -5.99
CA VAL A 13 12.01 -2.73 -6.33
C VAL A 13 11.51 -2.93 -7.76
N TYR A 14 10.23 -2.70 -7.99
CA TYR A 14 9.58 -2.91 -9.29
C TYR A 14 8.50 -1.85 -9.54
N PRO A 15 8.18 -1.53 -10.79
CA PRO A 15 7.13 -0.56 -11.10
C PRO A 15 5.76 -1.03 -10.60
N SER A 16 4.99 -0.10 -10.04
CA SER A 16 3.62 -0.37 -9.60
C SER A 16 2.71 -0.67 -10.79
N VAL A 17 1.84 -1.66 -10.64
CA VAL A 17 0.78 -1.98 -11.62
C VAL A 17 -0.51 -1.19 -11.36
N ARG A 18 -0.62 -0.56 -10.18
CA ARG A 18 -1.80 0.22 -9.75
C ARG A 18 -1.62 1.73 -9.93
N ASP A 19 -0.38 2.19 -10.02
CA ASP A 19 -0.02 3.61 -10.03
C ASP A 19 1.09 3.84 -11.07
N PRO A 20 0.78 4.40 -12.25
CA PRO A 20 1.78 4.71 -13.28
C PRO A 20 2.87 5.66 -12.75
N GLY A 21 4.13 5.21 -12.79
CA GLY A 21 5.27 5.95 -12.23
C GLY A 21 5.53 5.65 -10.75
N GLY A 22 4.59 4.98 -10.08
CA GLY A 22 4.77 4.47 -8.73
C GLY A 22 5.75 3.29 -8.67
N SER A 23 6.33 3.08 -7.49
CA SER A 23 7.24 1.94 -7.22
C SER A 23 6.68 1.07 -6.10
N CYS A 24 6.88 -0.23 -6.23
CA CYS A 24 6.58 -1.23 -5.21
C CYS A 24 7.87 -1.97 -4.83
N LEU A 25 7.88 -2.55 -3.63
CA LEU A 25 8.98 -3.38 -3.17
C LEU A 25 8.47 -4.75 -2.74
N ALA A 26 9.33 -5.76 -2.87
CA ALA A 26 9.13 -7.07 -2.29
C ALA A 26 10.39 -7.45 -1.50
N ALA A 27 10.25 -7.55 -0.17
CA ALA A 27 11.31 -7.99 0.71
C ALA A 27 11.40 -9.52 0.72
N PHE A 28 12.62 -10.06 0.72
CA PHE A 28 12.86 -11.50 0.84
C PHE A 28 12.97 -11.96 2.30
N TRP A 29 13.30 -11.04 3.20
CA TRP A 29 13.54 -11.31 4.62
C TRP A 29 12.77 -10.31 5.49
N PRO A 30 12.19 -10.74 6.63
CA PRO A 30 11.41 -9.84 7.49
C PRO A 30 12.22 -8.69 8.11
N ASP A 31 13.51 -8.90 8.37
CA ASP A 31 14.43 -7.90 8.94
C ASP A 31 14.86 -6.83 7.93
N ALA A 32 14.57 -7.00 6.64
CA ALA A 32 14.75 -5.98 5.62
C ALA A 32 13.69 -4.87 5.67
N ILE A 33 12.62 -5.04 6.45
CA ILE A 33 11.55 -4.05 6.65
C ILE A 33 11.41 -3.70 8.13
N GLY A 34 11.04 -2.46 8.42
CA GLY A 34 10.78 -2.02 9.79
C GLY A 34 9.51 -2.64 10.37
N ILE A 35 9.33 -2.47 11.69
CA ILE A 35 8.10 -2.87 12.39
C ILE A 35 6.91 -2.13 11.74
N PRO A 36 5.83 -2.84 11.36
CA PRO A 36 4.63 -2.20 10.85
C PRO A 36 4.08 -1.18 11.86
N VAL A 37 3.90 0.06 11.41
CA VAL A 37 3.22 1.09 12.19
C VAL A 37 1.75 1.08 11.78
N GLN A 38 0.86 1.03 12.77
CA GLN A 38 -0.58 1.05 12.51
C GLN A 38 -0.98 2.39 11.88
N GLY A 39 -1.55 2.33 10.68
CA GLY A 39 -2.08 3.50 9.98
C GLY A 39 -3.48 3.91 10.45
N PRO A 40 -4.06 4.95 9.85
CA PRO A 40 -5.42 5.40 10.14
C PRO A 40 -6.45 4.28 9.93
N HIS A 41 -7.51 4.31 10.73
CA HIS A 41 -8.66 3.44 10.52
C HIS A 41 -9.59 4.14 9.54
N LEU A 42 -9.76 3.55 8.36
CA LEU A 42 -10.56 4.14 7.28
C LEU A 42 -11.85 3.34 7.07
N ALA A 43 -12.98 4.04 7.00
CA ALA A 43 -14.25 3.49 6.54
C ALA A 43 -14.54 3.96 5.12
N PHE A 44 -14.98 3.04 4.27
CA PHE A 44 -15.29 3.28 2.86
C PHE A 44 -16.80 3.19 2.64
N HIS A 45 -17.36 4.16 1.92
CA HIS A 45 -18.72 4.08 1.39
C HIS A 45 -18.66 3.67 -0.09
N PHE A 46 -19.57 2.78 -0.50
CA PHE A 46 -19.73 2.34 -1.88
C PHE A 46 -21.10 2.78 -2.37
N ASP A 47 -21.14 3.54 -3.46
CA ASP A 47 -22.37 4.13 -4.00
C ASP A 47 -23.16 3.18 -4.92
N GLY A 48 -22.65 1.96 -5.14
CA GLY A 48 -23.20 0.99 -6.09
C GLY A 48 -22.33 0.80 -7.33
N ALA A 49 -21.42 1.73 -7.63
CA ALA A 49 -20.50 1.68 -8.76
C ALA A 49 -19.03 1.76 -8.33
N ALA A 50 -18.70 2.63 -7.37
CA ALA A 50 -17.34 2.83 -6.88
C ALA A 50 -17.32 3.31 -5.42
N ILE A 51 -16.12 3.40 -4.84
CA ILE A 51 -15.91 4.06 -3.56
C ILE A 51 -15.94 5.57 -3.79
N ASP A 52 -16.96 6.26 -3.30
CA ASP A 52 -17.11 7.71 -3.47
C ASP A 52 -16.72 8.50 -2.21
N LEU A 53 -16.77 7.88 -1.02
CA LEU A 53 -16.38 8.51 0.25
C LEU A 53 -15.42 7.64 1.06
N VAL A 54 -14.47 8.31 1.71
CA VAL A 54 -13.57 7.74 2.72
C VAL A 54 -13.70 8.56 3.99
N ARG A 55 -13.94 7.92 5.14
CA ARG A 55 -13.91 8.56 6.46
C ARG A 55 -12.68 8.09 7.23
N ASP A 56 -11.92 9.02 7.79
CA ASP A 56 -10.93 8.73 8.81
C ASP A 56 -11.63 8.59 10.17
N GLU A 57 -11.53 7.43 10.80
CA GLU A 57 -12.19 7.18 12.09
C GLU A 57 -11.49 7.90 13.26
N THR A 58 -10.28 8.40 13.06
CA THR A 58 -9.51 9.10 14.10
C THR A 58 -10.13 10.44 14.44
N ASP A 59 -10.58 11.20 13.44
CA ASP A 59 -11.13 12.55 13.60
C ASP A 59 -12.52 12.73 12.94
N GLN A 60 -13.06 11.66 12.36
CA GLN A 60 -14.34 11.62 11.66
C GLN A 60 -14.39 12.50 10.40
N THR A 61 -13.24 12.95 9.87
CA THR A 61 -13.18 13.70 8.62
C THR A 61 -13.58 12.81 7.44
N VAL A 62 -14.45 13.34 6.56
CA VAL A 62 -14.92 12.64 5.36
C VAL A 62 -14.35 13.31 4.11
N TYR A 63 -13.69 12.50 3.29
CA TYR A 63 -13.13 12.87 2.00
C TYR A 63 -13.96 12.28 0.87
N ARG A 64 -14.16 13.05 -0.21
CA ARG A 64 -14.74 12.55 -1.45
C ARG A 64 -13.63 12.10 -2.40
N VAL A 65 -13.78 10.91 -2.96
CA VAL A 65 -12.82 10.35 -3.92
C VAL A 65 -13.07 10.97 -5.29
N ALA A 66 -12.03 11.51 -5.91
CA ALA A 66 -12.06 11.87 -7.33
C ALA A 66 -11.75 10.62 -8.16
N HIS A 67 -12.65 10.27 -9.07
CA HIS A 67 -12.48 9.16 -10.01
C HIS A 67 -11.76 9.61 -11.29
#